data_AF-A0A4U0V3E4-F1
#
_entry.id   AF-A0A4U0V3E4-F1
#
_cell.length_a   1.000
_cell.length_b   1.000
_cell.length_c   1.000
_cell.angle_alpha   90.00
_cell.angle_beta   90.00
_cell.angle_gamma   90.00
#
_symmetry.space_group_name_H-M   'P 1'
#
loop_
_entity.id
_entity.type
_entity.pdbx_description
1 polymer ?
#
loop_
_entity_poly.entity_id
_entity_poly.type
_entity_poly.pdbx_seq_one_letter_code
_entity_poly.pdbx_strand_id
1 'polypeptide(L)'
;MFLSALLLLLSLATTTTTVSAFQQAPLLYPSSTSRNISSALFADLEELARIVDISYCVSPPSLGILHPFRCLSHCKEFPKFSLVTTWNTGPLLSDSCGYIALDHGKERVIVAFRGTYSLANTVVDLSTIPQTYVPYPGSGPDDDGDGDDEPKCEGCKVHMGFHTAWLITNKLVLPDLERHLHLWPHYKLTLVGHSLGGAVAALAGLELLARGYDPTITTFGEPRVGNQALARYIDQRFHLQTPNRPYNPDTDTDNDTHQFNYRRVTHINDPVPLLPLTEWGFASHAGEIYIRKPDLPPSAQDLEYCVGDNDPRCIAGQDSTVQPGGVSKRDLLASVANEVQDVLHEPWGVPARYRLWELFFAHRDYFWRLGLCVPGGDPLGGGGRYGDGSGEG
;
A
#
# COMPACT_ATOMS: atom_id res chain seq x y z
N MET A 1 0.24 -90.71 -12.75
CA MET A 1 -0.56 -90.85 -13.98
C MET A 1 -0.47 -89.53 -14.73
N PHE A 2 0.09 -89.58 -15.94
CA PHE A 2 0.13 -88.58 -17.03
C PHE A 2 0.76 -87.21 -16.72
N LEU A 3 2.02 -87.00 -17.13
CA LEU A 3 2.48 -86.53 -18.47
C LEU A 3 2.04 -85.07 -18.73
N SER A 4 2.95 -84.09 -18.67
CA SER A 4 3.99 -83.77 -19.66
C SER A 4 3.43 -83.16 -20.96
N ALA A 5 3.46 -81.83 -21.05
CA ALA A 5 3.55 -81.00 -22.27
C ALA A 5 3.61 -79.54 -21.78
N LEU A 6 4.45 -78.62 -22.23
CA LEU A 6 5.24 -78.50 -23.45
C LEU A 6 6.31 -77.42 -23.18
N LEU A 7 7.56 -77.71 -23.54
CA LEU A 7 8.68 -76.77 -23.61
C LEU A 7 8.58 -75.90 -24.88
N LEU A 8 9.34 -74.78 -24.88
CA LEU A 8 9.60 -73.79 -25.95
C LEU A 8 8.61 -72.61 -25.98
N LEU A 9 8.97 -71.33 -25.88
CA LEU A 9 10.22 -70.59 -26.08
C LEU A 9 10.15 -69.30 -25.24
N LEU A 10 11.29 -68.77 -24.81
CA LEU A 10 11.77 -67.40 -25.11
C LEU A 10 12.82 -66.97 -24.07
N SER A 11 14.06 -66.92 -24.53
CA SER A 11 15.17 -66.19 -23.95
C SER A 11 14.86 -64.69 -23.90
N LEU A 12 14.80 -64.07 -22.72
CA LEU A 12 15.05 -62.63 -22.58
C LEU A 12 15.71 -62.32 -21.22
N ALA A 13 16.92 -61.78 -21.36
CA ALA A 13 17.67 -60.87 -20.50
C ALA A 13 17.18 -60.65 -19.05
N THR A 14 18.05 -60.99 -18.10
CA THR A 14 18.06 -60.41 -16.76
C THR A 14 18.40 -58.92 -16.86
N THR A 15 17.39 -58.06 -16.83
CA THR A 15 17.59 -56.63 -16.57
C THR A 15 17.78 -56.44 -15.07
N THR A 16 19.02 -56.18 -14.67
CA THR A 16 19.32 -55.62 -13.35
C THR A 16 18.69 -54.23 -13.29
N THR A 17 17.57 -54.09 -12.59
CA THR A 17 17.04 -52.77 -12.23
C THR A 17 17.98 -52.15 -11.21
N THR A 18 18.89 -51.31 -11.68
CA THR A 18 19.56 -50.35 -10.81
C THR A 18 18.49 -49.40 -10.28
N VAL A 19 18.09 -49.60 -9.02
CA VAL A 19 17.29 -48.61 -8.28
C VAL A 19 18.18 -47.39 -8.15
N SER A 20 17.98 -46.40 -9.03
CA SER A 20 18.53 -45.07 -8.84
C SER A 20 17.95 -44.56 -7.53
N ALA A 21 18.78 -44.52 -6.49
CA ALA A 21 18.46 -43.80 -5.28
C ALA A 21 18.19 -42.36 -5.71
N PHE A 22 16.91 -41.95 -5.65
CA PHE A 22 16.58 -40.54 -5.64
C PHE A 22 17.31 -39.95 -4.44
N GLN A 23 18.45 -39.31 -4.68
CA GLN A 23 18.96 -38.31 -3.77
C GLN A 23 17.88 -37.25 -3.71
N GLN A 24 17.02 -37.34 -2.69
CA GLN A 24 16.28 -36.20 -2.21
C GLN A 24 17.33 -35.19 -1.78
N ALA A 25 17.71 -34.30 -2.70
CA ALA A 25 18.37 -33.07 -2.33
C ALA A 25 17.42 -32.42 -1.31
N PRO A 26 17.89 -32.13 -0.08
CA PRO A 26 17.08 -31.33 0.81
C PRO A 26 16.75 -30.05 0.05
N LEU A 27 15.47 -29.72 -0.06
CA LEU A 27 15.07 -28.37 -0.42
C LEU A 27 15.64 -27.47 0.67
N LEU A 28 16.85 -26.97 0.41
CA LEU A 28 17.43 -25.83 1.09
C LEU A 28 16.53 -24.65 0.72
N TYR A 29 15.41 -24.52 1.43
CA TYR A 29 14.77 -23.22 1.60
C TYR A 29 15.88 -22.30 2.11
N PRO A 30 16.24 -21.23 1.37
CA PRO A 30 17.19 -20.27 1.88
C PRO A 30 16.64 -19.74 3.20
N SER A 31 17.41 -19.99 4.24
CA SER A 31 17.19 -19.56 5.61
C SER A 31 16.95 -18.05 5.66
N SER A 32 15.82 -17.68 6.26
CA SER A 32 15.56 -16.41 6.96
C SER A 32 16.26 -15.17 6.39
N THR A 33 15.68 -14.56 5.35
CA THR A 33 15.79 -13.11 5.25
C THR A 33 15.12 -12.51 6.49
N SER A 34 15.85 -11.70 7.25
CA SER A 34 15.27 -10.97 8.37
C SER A 34 14.15 -10.10 7.81
N ARG A 35 12.91 -10.35 8.24
CA ARG A 35 11.74 -9.54 7.86
C ARG A 35 11.57 -8.33 8.77
N ASN A 36 12.42 -8.18 9.78
CA ASN A 36 12.36 -7.09 10.73
C ASN A 36 12.74 -5.77 10.04
N ILE A 37 12.09 -4.68 10.44
CA ILE A 37 12.47 -3.34 9.99
C ILE A 37 13.50 -2.71 10.94
N SER A 38 14.30 -1.77 10.41
CA SER A 38 15.22 -0.98 11.24
C SER A 38 14.47 0.03 12.12
N SER A 39 15.09 0.44 13.23
CA SER A 39 14.56 1.50 14.09
C SER A 39 14.47 2.84 13.38
N ALA A 40 15.41 3.13 12.47
CA ALA A 40 15.40 4.32 11.63
C ALA A 40 14.20 4.33 10.67
N LEU A 41 13.91 3.19 10.02
CA LEU A 41 12.75 3.07 9.15
C LEU A 41 11.44 3.20 9.94
N PHE A 42 11.34 2.57 11.11
CA PHE A 42 10.17 2.72 11.98
C PHE A 42 9.90 4.19 12.32
N ALA A 43 10.94 4.94 12.71
CA ALA A 43 10.82 6.36 13.04
C ALA A 43 10.43 7.21 11.81
N ASP A 44 10.96 6.89 10.62
CA ASP A 44 10.59 7.59 9.38
C ASP A 44 9.12 7.32 8.99
N LEU A 45 8.65 6.08 9.11
CA LEU A 45 7.25 5.73 8.82
C LEU A 45 6.28 6.38 9.82
N GLU A 46 6.62 6.41 11.10
CA GLU A 46 5.81 7.06 12.13
C GLU A 46 5.74 8.59 11.92
N GLU A 47 6.85 9.22 11.52
CA GLU A 47 6.86 10.64 11.16
C GLU A 47 6.00 10.91 9.92
N LEU A 48 6.13 10.08 8.88
CA LEU A 48 5.35 10.19 7.66
C LEU A 48 3.85 9.96 7.90
N ALA A 49 3.48 9.14 8.88
CA ALA A 49 2.08 8.98 9.30
C ALA A 49 1.50 10.29 9.85
N ARG A 50 2.24 11.03 10.68
CA ARG A 50 1.83 12.37 11.16
C ARG A 50 1.79 13.40 10.03
N ILE A 51 2.75 13.36 9.11
CA ILE A 51 2.80 14.25 7.93
C ILE A 51 1.57 14.00 7.04
N VAL A 52 1.22 12.75 6.75
CA VAL A 52 0.04 12.48 5.91
C VAL A 52 -1.26 12.83 6.63
N ASP A 53 -1.35 12.69 7.95
CA ASP A 53 -2.53 13.13 8.71
C ASP A 53 -2.81 14.64 8.56
N ILE A 54 -1.76 15.47 8.49
CA ILE A 54 -1.90 16.93 8.27
C ILE A 54 -2.66 17.23 6.96
N SER A 55 -2.62 16.36 5.95
CA SER A 55 -3.36 16.56 4.70
C SER A 55 -4.88 16.62 4.91
N TYR A 56 -5.39 16.05 6.01
CA TYR A 56 -6.80 16.15 6.41
C TYR A 56 -7.20 17.52 6.96
N CYS A 57 -6.25 18.43 7.16
CA CYS A 57 -6.48 19.84 7.48
C CYS A 57 -6.67 20.75 6.26
N VAL A 58 -6.67 20.22 5.03
CA VAL A 58 -6.78 21.06 3.81
C VAL A 58 -8.23 21.47 3.50
N SER A 59 -9.25 20.76 4.01
CA SER A 59 -10.66 21.05 3.72
C SER A 59 -11.43 21.53 4.97
N PRO A 60 -12.57 22.24 4.76
CA PRO A 60 -13.48 22.60 5.85
C PRO A 60 -13.93 21.38 6.66
N PRO A 61 -14.19 21.55 7.97
CA PRO A 61 -14.36 22.81 8.71
C PRO A 61 -13.06 23.41 9.28
N SER A 62 -11.90 22.84 8.95
CA SER A 62 -10.63 23.36 9.45
C SER A 62 -10.28 24.72 8.81
N LEU A 63 -9.45 25.52 9.49
CA LEU A 63 -8.91 26.79 8.97
C LEU A 63 -7.89 26.59 7.83
N GLY A 64 -7.67 25.36 7.35
CA GLY A 64 -6.62 25.05 6.41
C GLY A 64 -5.25 24.85 7.08
N ILE A 65 -4.25 24.62 6.24
CA ILE A 65 -2.84 24.73 6.60
C ILE A 65 -2.39 26.16 6.23
N LEU A 66 -1.83 26.88 7.18
CA LEU A 66 -1.43 28.28 7.04
C LEU A 66 0.09 28.42 6.99
N HIS A 67 0.58 29.43 6.29
CA HIS A 67 2.00 29.81 6.31
C HIS A 67 2.45 30.25 7.74
N PRO A 68 3.70 29.98 8.18
CA PRO A 68 4.73 29.20 7.49
C PRO A 68 4.40 27.71 7.43
N PHE A 69 3.97 27.07 8.51
CA PHE A 69 3.36 25.73 8.47
C PHE A 69 2.57 25.51 9.77
N ARG A 70 1.31 25.95 9.78
CA ARG A 70 0.44 25.99 10.97
C ARG A 70 -0.90 25.34 10.65
N CYS A 71 -1.33 24.42 11.48
CA CYS A 71 -2.65 23.79 11.39
C CYS A 71 -3.09 23.33 12.78
N LEU A 72 -4.29 22.75 12.87
CA LEU A 72 -4.83 22.23 14.11
C LEU A 72 -4.14 20.92 14.56
N SER A 73 -3.78 20.05 13.60
CA SER A 73 -3.11 18.76 13.84
C SER A 73 -1.59 18.93 14.11
N HIS A 74 -0.76 18.01 13.59
CA HIS A 74 0.65 17.85 13.93
C HIS A 74 1.60 18.96 13.45
N CYS A 75 1.14 20.04 12.81
CA CYS A 75 2.04 21.07 12.23
C CYS A 75 3.04 21.68 13.23
N LYS A 76 2.70 21.75 14.52
CA LYS A 76 3.61 22.26 15.57
C LYS A 76 4.83 21.37 15.80
N GLU A 77 4.76 20.10 15.43
CA GLU A 77 5.85 19.13 15.53
C GLU A 77 6.89 19.31 14.42
N PHE A 78 6.55 20.09 13.39
CA PHE A 78 7.38 20.34 12.21
C PHE A 78 7.79 21.82 12.07
N PRO A 79 8.54 22.40 13.04
CA PRO A 79 8.85 23.83 13.06
C PRO A 79 9.78 24.28 11.91
N LYS A 80 10.47 23.34 11.25
CA LYS A 80 11.34 23.61 10.09
C LYS A 80 10.60 23.48 8.75
N PHE A 81 9.29 23.26 8.77
CA PHE A 81 8.51 23.15 7.54
C PHE A 81 8.06 24.53 7.07
N SER A 82 7.98 24.69 5.75
CA SER A 82 7.31 25.82 5.10
C SER A 82 6.32 25.32 4.04
N LEU A 83 5.07 25.75 4.16
CA LEU A 83 4.00 25.49 3.21
C LEU A 83 4.32 26.18 1.89
N VAL A 84 4.29 25.40 0.81
CA VAL A 84 4.36 25.90 -0.55
C VAL A 84 2.96 26.21 -1.06
N THR A 85 2.08 25.22 -1.04
CA THR A 85 0.71 25.35 -1.55
C THR A 85 -0.18 24.25 -0.99
N THR A 86 -1.49 24.44 -1.06
CA THR A 86 -2.51 23.44 -0.77
C THR A 86 -3.45 23.34 -1.97
N TRP A 87 -3.97 22.15 -2.27
CA TRP A 87 -5.01 21.98 -3.29
C TRP A 87 -6.20 21.19 -2.76
N ASN A 88 -7.36 21.46 -3.36
CA ASN A 88 -8.59 20.73 -3.15
C ASN A 88 -9.39 20.80 -4.45
N THR A 89 -9.63 19.66 -5.09
CA THR A 89 -10.31 19.62 -6.40
C THR A 89 -11.84 19.47 -6.30
N GLY A 90 -12.40 19.25 -5.10
CA GLY A 90 -13.85 19.15 -4.89
C GLY A 90 -14.30 18.08 -3.87
N PRO A 91 -15.61 17.72 -3.85
CA PRO A 91 -16.21 16.73 -2.95
C PRO A 91 -16.38 15.28 -3.48
N LEU A 92 -16.09 14.99 -4.75
CA LEU A 92 -16.20 13.70 -5.44
C LEU A 92 -15.04 12.73 -5.12
N LEU A 93 -15.17 11.45 -5.48
CA LEU A 93 -14.09 10.46 -5.33
C LEU A 93 -12.90 10.67 -6.27
N SER A 94 -13.11 11.35 -7.39
CA SER A 94 -12.02 11.82 -8.24
C SER A 94 -11.28 13.00 -7.62
N ASP A 95 -11.70 13.48 -6.45
CA ASP A 95 -11.08 14.63 -5.86
C ASP A 95 -9.86 14.29 -5.02
N SER A 96 -8.81 15.05 -5.29
CA SER A 96 -7.57 15.02 -4.54
C SER A 96 -7.50 16.26 -3.68
N CYS A 97 -7.04 16.07 -2.46
CA CYS A 97 -6.65 17.15 -1.58
C CYS A 97 -5.26 16.87 -1.05
N GLY A 98 -4.53 17.93 -0.75
CA GLY A 98 -3.19 17.77 -0.23
C GLY A 98 -2.44 19.07 -0.14
N TYR A 99 -1.15 18.96 0.14
CA TYR A 99 -0.26 20.10 0.22
C TYR A 99 1.15 19.75 -0.25
N ILE A 100 1.88 20.80 -0.64
CA ILE A 100 3.32 20.77 -0.82
C ILE A 100 3.96 21.53 0.33
N ALA A 101 4.99 20.96 0.96
CA ALA A 101 5.79 21.65 1.96
C ALA A 101 7.28 21.39 1.73
N LEU A 102 8.12 22.35 2.13
CA LEU A 102 9.56 22.18 2.23
C LEU A 102 9.90 21.80 3.67
N ASP A 103 10.73 20.78 3.85
CA ASP A 103 11.34 20.44 5.13
C ASP A 103 12.80 20.88 5.09
N HIS A 104 13.10 22.03 5.68
CA HIS A 104 14.46 22.55 5.78
C HIS A 104 15.31 21.79 6.82
N GLY A 105 14.71 20.90 7.62
CA GLY A 105 15.42 20.09 8.60
C GLY A 105 16.05 18.84 8.00
N LYS A 106 15.34 18.18 7.08
CA LYS A 106 15.80 16.98 6.38
C LYS A 106 16.10 17.21 4.89
N GLU A 107 16.07 18.46 4.43
CA GLU A 107 16.35 18.86 3.05
C GLU A 107 15.50 18.06 2.06
N ARG A 108 14.17 18.17 2.16
CA ARG A 108 13.23 17.48 1.27
C ARG A 108 12.02 18.33 0.89
N VAL A 109 11.52 18.10 -0.32
CA VAL A 109 10.23 18.60 -0.79
C VAL A 109 9.20 17.50 -0.57
N ILE A 110 8.15 17.79 0.19
CA ILE A 110 7.10 16.83 0.55
C ILE A 110 5.83 17.17 -0.23
N VAL A 111 5.24 16.17 -0.86
CA VAL A 111 3.90 16.23 -1.45
C VAL A 111 3.02 15.21 -0.73
N ALA A 112 2.05 15.72 0.03
CA ALA A 112 1.17 14.89 0.85
C ALA A 112 -0.24 14.83 0.24
N PHE A 113 -0.71 13.62 -0.04
CA PHE A 113 -2.00 13.32 -0.64
C PHE A 113 -2.98 12.76 0.41
N ARG A 114 -4.11 13.44 0.57
CA ARG A 114 -5.18 13.04 1.48
C ARG A 114 -6.02 11.91 0.87
N GLY A 115 -6.54 11.02 1.72
CA GLY A 115 -7.66 10.14 1.38
C GLY A 115 -9.02 10.85 1.39
N THR A 116 -10.09 10.11 1.11
CA THR A 116 -11.47 10.62 1.17
C THR A 116 -11.96 10.70 2.63
N TYR A 117 -12.83 11.66 2.98
CA TYR A 117 -13.43 11.71 4.32
C TYR A 117 -14.47 10.58 4.56
N SER A 118 -15.13 10.12 3.48
CA SER A 118 -16.12 9.04 3.54
C SER A 118 -15.49 7.70 3.18
N LEU A 119 -14.52 7.26 3.99
CA LEU A 119 -13.78 6.00 3.76
C LEU A 119 -14.73 4.79 3.67
N ALA A 120 -15.84 4.79 4.41
CA ALA A 120 -16.87 3.75 4.28
C ALA A 120 -17.49 3.71 2.88
N ASN A 121 -17.85 4.86 2.30
CA ASN A 121 -18.33 4.92 0.91
C ASN A 121 -17.23 4.48 -0.06
N THR A 122 -15.98 4.90 0.16
CA THR A 122 -14.86 4.46 -0.68
C THR A 122 -14.70 2.93 -0.66
N VAL A 123 -14.78 2.29 0.51
CA VAL A 123 -14.74 0.82 0.62
C VAL A 123 -15.92 0.20 -0.11
N VAL A 124 -17.14 0.73 0.08
CA VAL A 124 -18.35 0.26 -0.63
C VAL A 124 -18.17 0.38 -2.14
N ASP A 125 -17.76 1.53 -2.64
CA ASP A 125 -17.64 1.78 -4.07
C ASP A 125 -16.58 0.86 -4.68
N LEU A 126 -15.40 0.74 -4.06
CA LEU A 126 -14.31 -0.13 -4.53
C LEU A 126 -14.59 -1.63 -4.40
N SER A 127 -15.55 -2.05 -3.56
CA SER A 127 -15.89 -3.47 -3.34
C SER A 127 -17.18 -3.93 -4.01
N THR A 128 -18.10 -3.03 -4.35
CA THR A 128 -19.44 -3.38 -4.89
C THR A 128 -19.63 -2.98 -6.35
N ILE A 129 -18.90 -1.99 -6.85
CA ILE A 129 -19.03 -1.49 -8.22
C ILE A 129 -17.84 -1.97 -9.03
N PRO A 130 -18.04 -2.70 -10.14
CA PRO A 130 -16.95 -3.08 -11.04
C PRO A 130 -16.16 -1.84 -11.48
N GLN A 131 -14.89 -1.80 -11.10
CA GLN A 131 -14.05 -0.62 -11.33
C GLN A 131 -13.54 -0.58 -12.77
N THR A 132 -13.73 0.58 -13.41
CA THR A 132 -13.35 0.77 -14.80
C THR A 132 -11.84 0.93 -14.92
N TYR A 133 -11.24 0.06 -15.73
CA TYR A 133 -9.87 0.19 -16.19
C TYR A 133 -9.74 1.14 -17.38
N VAL A 134 -8.70 1.97 -17.38
CA VAL A 134 -8.27 2.72 -18.57
C VAL A 134 -6.80 2.40 -18.90
N PRO A 135 -6.40 2.43 -20.19
CA PRO A 135 -5.00 2.22 -20.57
C PRO A 135 -4.05 3.19 -19.85
N TYR A 136 -2.86 2.71 -19.48
CA TYR A 136 -1.81 3.51 -18.84
C TYR A 136 -0.45 3.33 -19.57
N PRO A 137 0.30 4.42 -19.83
CA PRO A 137 -0.15 5.80 -19.79
C PRO A 137 -1.30 5.99 -20.80
N GLY A 138 -2.25 6.89 -20.54
CA GLY A 138 -3.40 7.10 -21.43
C GLY A 138 -2.97 7.37 -22.88
N SER A 139 -3.89 7.28 -23.84
CA SER A 139 -3.62 7.54 -25.27
C SER A 139 -3.20 9.01 -25.50
N GLY A 140 -1.94 9.32 -25.18
CA GLY A 140 -1.25 10.49 -25.68
C GLY A 140 -1.00 10.32 -27.18
N PRO A 141 -0.76 11.42 -27.91
CA PRO A 141 -0.40 11.32 -29.32
C PRO A 141 0.79 10.38 -29.45
N ASP A 142 0.72 9.46 -30.41
CA ASP A 142 1.72 8.45 -30.70
C ASP A 142 3.12 9.04 -30.54
N ASP A 143 3.80 8.68 -29.45
CA ASP A 143 5.20 9.04 -29.25
C ASP A 143 6.00 8.08 -30.13
N ASP A 144 6.15 8.47 -31.40
CA ASP A 144 7.20 8.04 -32.32
C ASP A 144 8.59 8.57 -31.85
N GLY A 145 8.76 8.78 -30.54
CA GLY A 145 9.98 9.19 -29.87
C GLY A 145 10.93 8.01 -29.73
N ASP A 146 11.92 8.02 -30.62
CA ASP A 146 13.15 7.23 -30.58
C ASP A 146 14.00 7.66 -29.36
N GLY A 147 13.57 7.25 -28.17
CA GLY A 147 14.27 7.42 -26.90
C GLY A 147 14.60 6.05 -26.31
N ASP A 148 15.86 5.65 -26.43
CA ASP A 148 16.37 4.34 -26.02
C ASP A 148 16.13 4.01 -24.52
N ASP A 149 15.82 2.74 -24.26
CA ASP A 149 15.87 2.00 -22.98
C ASP A 149 14.83 2.22 -21.87
N GLU A 150 13.85 3.12 -21.99
CA GLU A 150 12.84 3.26 -20.93
C GLU A 150 11.72 2.19 -21.07
N PRO A 151 11.47 1.34 -20.05
CA PRO A 151 10.50 0.24 -20.17
C PRO A 151 9.10 0.79 -20.42
N LYS A 152 8.44 0.30 -21.47
CA LYS A 152 7.05 0.65 -21.79
C LYS A 152 6.08 -0.15 -20.91
N CYS A 153 4.98 0.48 -20.49
CA CYS A 153 3.94 -0.15 -19.68
C CYS A 153 2.97 -0.97 -20.57
N GLU A 154 3.42 -2.09 -21.12
CA GLU A 154 2.61 -2.89 -22.04
C GLU A 154 1.41 -3.55 -21.33
N GLY A 155 0.21 -3.33 -21.86
CA GLY A 155 -1.02 -3.91 -21.31
C GLY A 155 -1.44 -3.34 -19.95
N CYS A 156 -0.79 -2.27 -19.50
CA CYS A 156 -1.09 -1.62 -18.25
C CYS A 156 -2.47 -0.97 -18.28
N LYS A 157 -3.22 -1.22 -17.21
CA LYS A 157 -4.50 -0.58 -16.98
C LYS A 157 -4.55 -0.07 -15.55
N VAL A 158 -5.06 1.13 -15.40
CA VAL A 158 -5.20 1.84 -14.12
C VAL A 158 -6.67 2.05 -13.79
N HIS A 159 -6.99 2.12 -12.50
CA HIS A 159 -8.30 2.54 -12.04
C HIS A 159 -8.66 3.94 -12.57
N MET A 160 -9.78 4.07 -13.29
CA MET A 160 -10.24 5.32 -13.90
C MET A 160 -10.33 6.48 -12.90
N GLY A 161 -10.89 6.22 -11.71
CA GLY A 161 -11.01 7.23 -10.63
C GLY A 161 -9.65 7.78 -10.17
N PHE A 162 -8.70 6.92 -9.79
CA PHE A 162 -7.36 7.34 -9.36
C PHE A 162 -6.61 8.07 -10.48
N HIS A 163 -6.72 7.58 -11.72
CA HIS A 163 -6.11 8.24 -12.87
C HIS A 163 -6.69 9.62 -13.12
N THR A 164 -8.02 9.77 -13.06
CA THR A 164 -8.70 11.07 -13.20
C THR A 164 -8.29 12.03 -12.10
N ALA A 165 -8.23 11.55 -10.84
CA ALA A 165 -7.78 12.34 -9.71
C ALA A 165 -6.37 12.87 -9.93
N TRP A 166 -5.45 12.02 -10.39
CA TRP A 166 -4.09 12.45 -10.71
C TRP A 166 -4.04 13.44 -11.88
N LEU A 167 -4.75 13.21 -12.99
CA LEU A 167 -4.76 14.11 -14.15
C LEU A 167 -5.37 15.51 -13.86
N ILE A 168 -6.26 15.61 -12.87
CA ILE A 168 -6.77 16.91 -12.40
C ILE A 168 -5.73 17.56 -11.49
N THR A 169 -5.16 16.78 -10.57
CA THR A 169 -4.19 17.24 -9.57
C THR A 169 -2.88 17.70 -10.19
N ASN A 170 -2.36 16.99 -11.19
CA ASN A 170 -1.06 17.26 -11.77
C ASN A 170 -1.00 18.67 -12.42
N LYS A 171 -2.11 19.15 -12.99
CA LYS A 171 -2.25 20.52 -13.52
C LYS A 171 -2.11 21.60 -12.46
N LEU A 172 -2.44 21.28 -11.20
CA LEU A 172 -2.36 22.21 -10.07
C LEU A 172 -1.02 22.11 -9.35
N VAL A 173 -0.47 20.90 -9.23
CA VAL A 173 0.69 20.59 -8.37
C VAL A 173 2.02 20.69 -9.11
N LEU A 174 2.10 20.20 -10.36
CA LEU A 174 3.39 20.12 -11.06
C LEU A 174 4.08 21.47 -11.28
N PRO A 175 3.39 22.55 -11.71
CA PRO A 175 4.07 23.83 -11.95
C PRO A 175 4.78 24.39 -10.70
N ASP A 176 4.13 24.30 -9.53
CA ASP A 176 4.71 24.75 -8.27
C ASP A 176 5.76 23.77 -7.73
N LEU A 177 5.55 22.46 -7.90
CA LEU A 177 6.49 21.43 -7.49
C LEU A 177 7.81 21.54 -8.26
N GLU A 178 7.76 21.55 -9.59
CA GLU A 178 8.95 21.64 -10.45
C GLU A 178 9.72 22.94 -10.19
N ARG A 179 9.01 24.06 -9.98
CA ARG A 179 9.64 25.31 -9.56
C ARG A 179 10.43 25.17 -8.26
N HIS A 180 9.90 24.48 -7.25
CA HIS A 180 10.62 24.29 -5.99
C HIS A 180 11.75 23.26 -6.09
N LEU A 181 11.59 22.22 -6.90
CA LEU A 181 12.67 21.27 -7.19
C LEU A 181 13.84 21.97 -7.90
N HIS A 182 13.57 22.94 -8.77
CA HIS A 182 14.62 23.78 -9.36
C HIS A 182 15.28 24.74 -8.37
N LEU A 183 14.52 25.32 -7.44
CA LEU A 183 15.06 26.21 -6.40
C LEU A 183 15.88 25.46 -5.34
N TRP A 184 15.55 24.19 -5.11
CA TRP A 184 16.17 23.32 -4.11
C TRP A 184 16.67 22.01 -4.73
N PRO A 185 17.66 22.05 -5.65
CA PRO A 185 18.08 20.87 -6.41
C PRO A 185 18.73 19.77 -5.56
N HIS A 186 19.16 20.10 -4.34
CA HIS A 186 19.71 19.13 -3.38
C HIS A 186 18.64 18.48 -2.50
N TYR A 187 17.41 18.98 -2.52
CA TYR A 187 16.35 18.45 -1.68
C TYR A 187 15.81 17.15 -2.25
N LYS A 188 15.62 16.14 -1.40
CA LYS A 188 14.98 14.89 -1.79
C LYS A 188 13.49 15.11 -2.06
N LEU A 189 12.93 14.42 -3.05
CA LEU A 189 11.48 14.45 -3.32
C LEU A 189 10.80 13.33 -2.52
N THR A 190 9.85 13.68 -1.67
CA THR A 190 9.09 12.72 -0.85
C THR A 190 7.59 12.84 -1.17
N LEU A 191 6.99 11.75 -1.62
CA LEU A 191 5.55 11.62 -1.80
C LEU A 191 4.98 10.80 -0.65
N VAL A 192 3.92 11.27 -0.02
CA VAL A 192 3.22 10.52 1.03
C VAL A 192 1.72 10.53 0.79
N GLY A 193 1.05 9.39 0.96
CA GLY A 193 -0.38 9.29 0.71
C GLY A 193 -1.08 8.29 1.62
N HIS A 194 -2.33 8.57 2.01
CA HIS A 194 -3.14 7.65 2.81
C HIS A 194 -4.44 7.31 2.06
N SER A 195 -4.89 6.05 2.13
CA SER A 195 -6.11 5.58 1.48
C SER A 195 -6.08 5.88 -0.03
N LEU A 196 -7.14 6.48 -0.58
CA LEU A 196 -7.19 7.01 -1.95
C LEU A 196 -5.98 7.90 -2.31
N GLY A 197 -5.48 8.68 -1.35
CA GLY A 197 -4.29 9.52 -1.53
C GLY A 197 -3.03 8.70 -1.79
N GLY A 198 -2.96 7.46 -1.28
CA GLY A 198 -1.89 6.51 -1.62
C GLY A 198 -1.89 6.16 -3.10
N ALA A 199 -3.06 5.84 -3.67
CA ALA A 199 -3.17 5.52 -5.09
C ALA A 199 -2.81 6.72 -5.99
N VAL A 200 -3.17 7.95 -5.58
CA VAL A 200 -2.75 9.16 -6.30
C VAL A 200 -1.24 9.39 -6.16
N ALA A 201 -0.66 9.15 -5.00
CA ALA A 201 0.79 9.23 -4.78
C ALA A 201 1.58 8.23 -5.64
N ALA A 202 1.03 7.02 -5.85
CA ALA A 202 1.58 6.01 -6.75
C ALA A 202 1.72 6.54 -8.18
N LEU A 203 0.63 7.09 -8.72
CA LEU A 203 0.57 7.63 -10.08
C LEU A 203 1.43 8.89 -10.24
N ALA A 204 1.43 9.75 -9.21
CA ALA A 204 2.31 10.91 -9.14
C ALA A 204 3.78 10.50 -9.18
N GLY A 205 4.14 9.47 -8.43
CA GLY A 205 5.48 8.90 -8.38
C GLY A 205 5.96 8.39 -9.73
N LEU A 206 5.12 7.64 -10.44
CA LEU A 206 5.44 7.18 -11.80
C LEU A 206 5.65 8.34 -12.78
N GLU A 207 4.78 9.36 -12.76
CA GLU A 207 4.95 10.52 -13.64
C GLU A 207 6.20 11.34 -13.29
N LEU A 208 6.50 11.55 -12.01
CA LEU A 208 7.69 12.27 -11.57
C LEU A 208 8.98 11.50 -11.92
N LEU A 209 8.96 10.17 -11.78
CA LEU A 209 10.08 9.32 -12.19
C LEU A 209 10.30 9.38 -13.72
N ALA A 210 9.22 9.34 -14.52
CA ALA A 210 9.30 9.49 -15.98
C ALA A 210 9.78 10.89 -16.41
N ARG A 211 9.58 11.91 -15.58
CA ARG A 211 10.12 13.28 -15.77
C ARG A 211 11.58 13.42 -15.34
N GLY A 212 12.22 12.35 -14.87
CA GLY A 212 13.63 12.34 -14.47
C GLY A 212 13.90 12.74 -13.01
N TYR A 213 12.87 12.82 -12.17
CA TYR A 213 13.03 13.01 -10.72
C TYR A 213 13.23 11.67 -10.00
N ASP A 214 13.74 11.71 -8.76
CA ASP A 214 13.93 10.52 -7.89
C ASP A 214 13.02 10.61 -6.65
N PRO A 215 11.72 10.27 -6.77
CA PRO A 215 10.79 10.34 -5.65
C PRO A 215 10.95 9.15 -4.70
N THR A 216 10.99 9.43 -3.40
CA THR A 216 10.71 8.44 -2.36
C THR A 216 9.22 8.47 -2.01
N ILE A 217 8.54 7.33 -2.11
CA ILE A 217 7.10 7.19 -1.94
C ILE A 217 6.81 6.37 -0.70
N THR A 218 5.91 6.85 0.14
CA THR A 218 5.33 6.09 1.25
C THR A 218 3.82 6.19 1.23
N THR A 219 3.14 5.06 1.16
CA THR A 219 1.68 5.02 1.18
C THR A 219 1.18 4.24 2.39
N PHE A 220 0.04 4.64 2.94
CA PHE A 220 -0.62 4.00 4.08
C PHE A 220 -2.02 3.56 3.64
N GLY A 221 -2.33 2.27 3.70
CA GLY A 221 -3.65 1.77 3.30
C GLY A 221 -3.94 1.97 1.82
N GLU A 222 -2.92 1.90 0.97
CA GLU A 222 -3.05 2.09 -0.47
C GLU A 222 -3.90 0.98 -1.10
N PRO A 223 -4.99 1.31 -1.84
CA PRO A 223 -5.73 0.33 -2.62
C PRO A 223 -4.96 -0.11 -3.86
N ARG A 224 -5.32 -1.24 -4.44
CA ARG A 224 -4.78 -1.72 -5.72
C ARG A 224 -5.02 -0.68 -6.82
N VAL A 225 -3.92 -0.14 -7.33
CA VAL A 225 -3.95 0.99 -8.29
C VAL A 225 -4.38 0.55 -9.69
N GLY A 226 -4.06 -0.69 -10.08
CA GLY A 226 -4.45 -1.21 -11.38
C GLY A 226 -4.21 -2.70 -11.55
N ASN A 227 -4.02 -3.12 -12.81
CA ASN A 227 -3.93 -4.53 -13.16
C ASN A 227 -2.53 -5.10 -12.89
N GLN A 228 -2.37 -6.41 -13.04
CA GLN A 228 -1.08 -7.08 -12.86
C GLN A 228 0.04 -6.50 -13.74
N ALA A 229 -0.27 -6.01 -14.94
CA ALA A 229 0.72 -5.36 -15.79
C ALA A 229 1.21 -4.04 -15.18
N LEU A 230 0.30 -3.21 -14.66
CA LEU A 230 0.68 -1.98 -13.95
C LEU A 230 1.43 -2.28 -12.65
N ALA A 231 1.03 -3.30 -11.89
CA ALA A 231 1.74 -3.70 -10.66
C ALA A 231 3.20 -4.08 -10.97
N ARG A 232 3.42 -4.95 -11.97
CA ARG A 232 4.78 -5.32 -12.43
C ARG A 232 5.56 -4.12 -12.93
N TYR A 233 4.90 -3.20 -13.62
CA TYR A 233 5.53 -1.97 -14.08
C TYR A 233 6.03 -1.14 -12.90
N ILE A 234 5.21 -0.93 -11.86
CA ILE A 234 5.62 -0.26 -10.62
C ILE A 234 6.82 -0.98 -10.00
N ASP A 235 6.77 -2.31 -9.89
CA ASP A 235 7.87 -3.08 -9.31
C ASP A 235 9.19 -2.91 -10.06
N GLN A 236 9.13 -2.88 -11.40
CA GLN A 236 10.29 -2.67 -12.25
C GLN A 236 10.82 -1.24 -12.10
N ARG A 237 9.93 -0.25 -12.17
CA ARG A 237 10.29 1.18 -12.11
C ARG A 237 10.92 1.59 -10.78
N PHE A 238 10.50 0.97 -9.68
CA PHE A 238 11.00 1.27 -8.34
C PHE A 238 11.91 0.19 -7.75
N HIS A 239 12.29 -0.81 -8.55
CA HIS A 239 13.14 -1.94 -8.13
C HIS A 239 12.63 -2.68 -6.88
N LEU A 240 11.33 -2.92 -6.80
CA LEU A 240 10.66 -3.50 -5.61
C LEU A 240 10.74 -5.02 -5.53
N GLN A 241 11.12 -5.67 -6.63
CA GLN A 241 11.42 -7.09 -6.59
C GLN A 241 12.75 -7.25 -5.87
N THR A 242 12.74 -7.92 -4.72
CA THR A 242 13.98 -8.39 -4.11
C THR A 242 14.64 -9.34 -5.10
N PRO A 243 15.78 -9.00 -5.71
CA PRO A 243 16.65 -10.07 -6.18
C PRO A 243 16.97 -10.88 -4.91
N ASN A 244 17.25 -12.16 -5.04
CA ASN A 244 17.98 -12.90 -4.00
C ASN A 244 19.34 -12.22 -3.78
N ARG A 245 19.39 -11.05 -3.16
CA ARG A 245 20.61 -10.36 -2.79
C ARG A 245 20.90 -10.84 -1.37
N PRO A 246 21.90 -11.74 -1.19
CA PRO A 246 22.32 -12.09 0.15
C PRO A 246 22.75 -10.81 0.87
N TYR A 247 22.30 -10.68 2.13
CA TYR A 247 22.73 -9.62 3.04
C TYR A 247 24.26 -9.49 3.00
N ASN A 248 24.75 -8.32 2.63
CA ASN A 248 26.17 -8.03 2.51
C ASN A 248 26.58 -7.03 3.60
N PRO A 249 27.21 -7.46 4.70
CA PRO A 249 27.58 -6.58 5.81
C PRO A 249 28.58 -5.48 5.43
N ASP A 250 29.24 -5.57 4.26
CA ASP A 250 30.15 -4.54 3.76
C ASP A 250 29.44 -3.41 2.98
N THR A 251 28.23 -3.65 2.46
CA THR A 251 27.43 -2.64 1.72
C THR A 251 26.12 -2.28 2.42
N ASP A 252 25.57 -3.21 3.20
CA ASP A 252 24.33 -3.08 3.95
C ASP A 252 24.69 -2.59 5.35
N THR A 253 25.20 -1.36 5.40
CA THR A 253 25.40 -0.64 6.65
C THR A 253 24.04 -0.34 7.28
N ASP A 254 23.98 -0.16 8.60
CA ASP A 254 22.82 0.15 9.47
C ASP A 254 21.90 1.32 9.00
N ASN A 255 22.25 1.96 7.86
CA ASN A 255 21.47 2.90 7.06
C ASN A 255 20.55 2.21 6.03
N ASP A 256 19.82 1.17 6.43
CA ASP A 256 18.86 0.42 5.60
C ASP A 256 17.61 1.25 5.19
N THR A 257 17.70 2.59 5.26
CA THR A 257 16.65 3.55 4.85
C THR A 257 16.43 3.59 3.35
N HIS A 258 17.26 2.90 2.57
CA HIS A 258 17.29 2.96 1.10
C HIS A 258 16.89 1.64 0.41
N GLN A 259 16.34 0.66 1.13
CA GLN A 259 16.07 -0.63 0.49
C GLN A 259 15.00 -0.54 -0.60
N PHE A 260 14.02 0.38 -0.48
CA PHE A 260 13.02 0.66 -1.53
C PHE A 260 12.64 2.15 -1.58
N ASN A 261 12.66 2.74 -2.78
CA ASN A 261 12.15 4.09 -3.01
C ASN A 261 10.60 4.15 -3.05
N TYR A 262 9.92 3.00 -2.98
CA TYR A 262 8.46 2.92 -2.79
C TYR A 262 8.15 1.95 -1.65
N ARG A 263 7.51 2.46 -0.60
CA ARG A 263 7.10 1.74 0.61
C ARG A 263 5.57 1.74 0.74
N ARG A 264 4.94 0.57 0.63
CA ARG A 264 3.48 0.38 0.80
C ARG A 264 3.18 -0.14 2.19
N VAL A 265 2.77 0.73 3.11
CA VAL A 265 2.44 0.36 4.49
C VAL A 265 1.00 -0.14 4.57
N THR A 266 0.81 -1.33 5.11
CA THR A 266 -0.50 -1.97 5.31
C THR A 266 -0.72 -2.33 6.78
N HIS A 267 -1.98 -2.38 7.21
CA HIS A 267 -2.36 -2.70 8.59
C HIS A 267 -3.25 -3.94 8.64
N ILE A 268 -3.12 -4.75 9.69
CA ILE A 268 -3.94 -5.94 9.90
C ILE A 268 -5.44 -5.60 9.97
N ASN A 269 -6.24 -6.29 9.15
CA ASN A 269 -7.68 -6.08 9.01
C ASN A 269 -8.06 -4.78 8.27
N ASP A 270 -7.12 -4.02 7.71
CA ASP A 270 -7.45 -2.97 6.76
C ASP A 270 -7.95 -3.60 5.44
N PRO A 271 -9.23 -3.42 5.04
CA PRO A 271 -9.73 -4.00 3.81
C PRO A 271 -9.29 -3.24 2.56
N VAL A 272 -8.85 -1.97 2.66
CA VAL A 272 -8.61 -1.12 1.49
C VAL A 272 -7.45 -1.60 0.62
N PRO A 273 -6.31 -2.07 1.16
CA PRO A 273 -5.25 -2.65 0.33
C PRO A 273 -5.62 -3.92 -0.45
N LEU A 274 -6.76 -4.53 -0.12
CA LEU A 274 -7.34 -5.67 -0.82
C LEU A 274 -8.42 -5.27 -1.84
N LEU A 275 -8.59 -3.96 -2.06
CA LEU A 275 -9.57 -3.41 -3.00
C LEU A 275 -8.89 -2.57 -4.08
N PRO A 276 -9.44 -2.51 -5.30
CA PRO A 276 -10.54 -3.36 -5.79
C PRO A 276 -10.15 -4.84 -5.89
N LEU A 277 -11.13 -5.70 -6.11
CA LEU A 277 -10.96 -7.15 -6.04
C LEU A 277 -10.04 -7.73 -7.14
N THR A 278 -9.32 -8.79 -6.81
CA THR A 278 -8.46 -9.49 -7.78
C THR A 278 -9.27 -10.22 -8.85
N GLU A 279 -10.50 -10.65 -8.58
CA GLU A 279 -11.44 -11.18 -9.57
C GLU A 279 -11.80 -10.16 -10.65
N TRP A 280 -11.69 -8.86 -10.35
CA TRP A 280 -11.88 -7.80 -11.33
C TRP A 280 -10.60 -7.47 -12.09
N GLY A 281 -9.51 -8.21 -11.85
CA GLY A 281 -8.22 -8.10 -12.53
C GLY A 281 -7.25 -7.13 -11.87
N PHE A 282 -7.54 -6.64 -10.66
CA PHE A 282 -6.66 -5.77 -9.87
C PHE A 282 -5.58 -6.55 -9.13
N ALA A 283 -4.38 -5.98 -9.08
CA ALA A 283 -3.23 -6.57 -8.42
C ALA A 283 -2.53 -5.52 -7.55
N SER A 284 -2.02 -5.97 -6.40
CA SER A 284 -1.10 -5.20 -5.58
C SER A 284 0.31 -5.30 -6.17
N HIS A 285 1.13 -4.27 -5.98
CA HIS A 285 2.57 -4.31 -6.28
C HIS A 285 3.37 -4.66 -5.01
N ALA A 286 4.66 -4.97 -5.15
CA ALA A 286 5.59 -5.29 -4.07
C ALA A 286 5.96 -4.07 -3.19
N GLY A 287 6.94 -4.20 -2.30
CA GLY A 287 7.38 -3.12 -1.40
C GLY A 287 6.51 -2.95 -0.15
N GLU A 288 5.78 -4.00 0.25
CA GLU A 288 4.90 -3.96 1.41
C GLU A 288 5.63 -4.04 2.74
N ILE A 289 5.25 -3.15 3.66
CA ILE A 289 5.63 -3.16 5.07
C ILE A 289 4.35 -3.32 5.89
N TYR A 290 4.22 -4.47 6.55
CA TYR A 290 2.98 -4.88 7.19
C TYR A 290 3.00 -4.65 8.69
N ILE A 291 2.03 -3.89 9.20
CA ILE A 291 1.77 -3.70 10.63
C ILE A 291 0.86 -4.83 11.10
N ARG A 292 1.46 -5.82 11.78
CA ARG A 292 0.74 -7.02 12.23
C ARG A 292 -0.04 -6.81 13.53
N LYS A 293 0.29 -5.75 14.29
CA LYS A 293 -0.37 -5.45 15.56
C LYS A 293 -1.66 -4.65 15.29
N PRO A 294 -2.81 -5.13 15.75
CA PRO A 294 -4.08 -4.43 15.54
C PRO A 294 -4.16 -3.13 16.34
N ASP A 295 -3.66 -3.13 17.59
CA ASP A 295 -3.78 -2.01 18.51
C ASP A 295 -2.70 -0.94 18.30
N LEU A 296 -3.07 0.32 18.51
CA LEU A 296 -2.14 1.46 18.54
C LEU A 296 -1.49 1.66 19.92
N PRO A 297 -0.28 2.27 19.98
CA PRO A 297 0.67 2.40 18.88
C PRO A 297 1.40 1.07 18.62
N PRO A 298 1.81 0.76 17.38
CA PRO A 298 2.72 -0.34 17.09
C PRO A 298 4.15 -0.03 17.54
N SER A 299 4.94 -1.08 17.72
CA SER A 299 6.39 -1.03 17.94
C SER A 299 7.14 -1.53 16.70
N ALA A 300 8.45 -1.30 16.61
CA ALA A 300 9.24 -1.78 15.49
C ALA A 300 9.18 -3.32 15.29
N GLN A 301 8.93 -4.09 16.36
CA GLN A 301 8.78 -5.55 16.26
C GLN A 301 7.42 -6.01 15.72
N ASP A 302 6.48 -5.08 15.60
CA ASP A 302 5.15 -5.31 15.04
C ASP A 302 5.08 -5.06 13.53
N LEU A 303 6.18 -4.61 12.92
CA LEU A 303 6.30 -4.33 11.50
C LEU A 303 7.22 -5.34 10.83
N GLU A 304 6.85 -5.78 9.64
CA GLU A 304 7.66 -6.69 8.84
C GLU A 304 7.63 -6.41 7.34
N TYR A 305 8.72 -6.71 6.66
CA TYR A 305 8.79 -6.71 5.19
C TYR A 305 8.05 -7.93 4.62
N CYS A 306 7.28 -7.68 3.58
CA CYS A 306 6.57 -8.70 2.82
C CYS A 306 7.29 -9.04 1.52
N VAL A 307 7.24 -10.32 1.13
CA VAL A 307 7.96 -10.82 -0.04
C VAL A 307 7.06 -10.77 -1.27
N GLY A 308 7.46 -9.95 -2.24
CA GLY A 308 6.76 -9.79 -3.52
C GLY A 308 5.36 -9.18 -3.37
N ASP A 309 4.55 -9.38 -4.41
CA ASP A 309 3.24 -8.73 -4.56
C ASP A 309 2.16 -9.33 -3.65
N ASN A 310 2.31 -10.60 -3.27
CA ASN A 310 1.27 -11.41 -2.62
C ASN A 310 1.86 -12.35 -1.54
N ASP A 311 2.44 -11.79 -0.46
CA ASP A 311 2.92 -12.60 0.67
C ASP A 311 1.75 -13.04 1.57
N PRO A 312 1.46 -14.35 1.68
CA PRO A 312 0.32 -14.86 2.46
C PRO A 312 0.48 -14.68 3.98
N ARG A 313 1.64 -14.20 4.47
CA ARG A 313 1.86 -13.82 5.87
C ARG A 313 1.47 -12.37 6.17
N CYS A 314 1.27 -11.56 5.13
CA CYS A 314 0.92 -10.15 5.24
C CYS A 314 -0.54 -9.90 4.84
N ILE A 315 -0.87 -8.74 4.25
CA ILE A 315 -2.24 -8.39 3.93
C ILE A 315 -2.89 -9.37 2.95
N ALA A 316 -2.13 -9.88 1.98
CA ALA A 316 -2.61 -10.87 1.00
C ALA A 316 -3.09 -12.18 1.65
N GLY A 317 -2.62 -12.50 2.86
CA GLY A 317 -3.10 -13.65 3.64
C GLY A 317 -4.56 -13.55 4.09
N GLN A 318 -5.13 -12.33 4.07
CA GLN A 318 -6.50 -12.01 4.41
C GLN A 318 -7.42 -11.91 3.18
N ASP A 319 -6.86 -12.10 1.99
CA ASP A 319 -7.61 -12.04 0.75
C ASP A 319 -8.36 -13.35 0.47
N SER A 320 -9.69 -13.34 0.61
CA SER A 320 -10.54 -14.52 0.36
C SER A 320 -10.68 -14.86 -1.13
N THR A 321 -10.30 -13.92 -1.98
CA THR A 321 -10.34 -13.94 -3.45
C THR A 321 -9.29 -14.89 -4.08
N VAL A 322 -8.26 -15.25 -3.31
CA VAL A 322 -7.03 -15.89 -3.84
C VAL A 322 -7.00 -17.44 -3.69
N GLN A 323 -8.03 -18.12 -3.15
CA GLN A 323 -7.94 -19.57 -2.87
C GLN A 323 -8.86 -20.50 -3.70
N PRO A 324 -8.28 -21.49 -4.43
CA PRO A 324 -8.92 -22.76 -4.76
C PRO A 324 -8.53 -23.83 -3.71
N GLY A 325 -9.41 -24.07 -2.72
CA GLY A 325 -9.27 -25.20 -1.78
C GLY A 325 -9.37 -24.78 -0.31
N GLY A 326 -10.47 -25.17 0.34
CA GLY A 326 -10.90 -24.60 1.61
C GLY A 326 -10.10 -25.02 2.84
N VAL A 327 -9.90 -24.05 3.73
CA VAL A 327 -10.09 -24.15 5.19
C VAL A 327 -10.60 -22.76 5.62
N SER A 328 -11.61 -22.72 6.49
CA SER A 328 -12.29 -21.52 7.00
C SER A 328 -11.30 -20.42 7.46
N LYS A 329 -10.93 -19.53 6.54
CA LYS A 329 -10.38 -18.22 6.84
C LYS A 329 -11.54 -17.23 6.73
N ARG A 330 -11.67 -16.35 7.72
CA ARG A 330 -12.73 -15.34 7.82
C ARG A 330 -12.83 -14.61 6.47
N ASP A 331 -13.97 -14.74 5.82
CA ASP A 331 -14.26 -14.05 4.57
C ASP A 331 -14.54 -12.58 4.89
N LEU A 332 -13.46 -11.81 5.04
CA LEU A 332 -13.48 -10.41 5.45
C LEU A 332 -14.34 -9.60 4.47
N LEU A 333 -14.23 -9.90 3.18
CA LEU A 333 -14.95 -9.23 2.10
C LEU A 333 -16.41 -9.67 2.01
N ALA A 334 -16.75 -10.96 2.18
CA ALA A 334 -18.16 -11.35 2.28
C ALA A 334 -18.82 -10.82 3.56
N SER A 335 -18.07 -10.61 4.65
CA SER A 335 -18.60 -9.92 5.84
C SER A 335 -18.88 -8.45 5.55
N VAL A 336 -18.02 -7.77 4.79
CA VAL A 336 -18.26 -6.39 4.33
C VAL A 336 -19.44 -6.34 3.35
N ALA A 337 -19.48 -7.19 2.33
CA ALA A 337 -20.54 -7.18 1.30
C ALA A 337 -21.93 -7.50 1.88
N ASN A 338 -22.03 -8.48 2.78
CA ASN A 338 -23.30 -8.82 3.43
C ASN A 338 -23.72 -7.75 4.45
N GLU A 339 -22.80 -7.18 5.24
CA GLU A 339 -23.12 -6.09 6.18
C GLU A 339 -23.47 -4.78 5.46
N VAL A 340 -22.89 -4.51 4.27
CA VAL A 340 -23.22 -3.34 3.43
C VAL A 340 -24.61 -3.46 2.81
N GLN A 341 -25.01 -4.68 2.39
CA GLN A 341 -26.37 -4.95 1.92
C GLN A 341 -27.42 -4.61 3.01
N ASP A 342 -27.10 -4.88 4.28
CA ASP A 342 -27.95 -4.56 5.45
C ASP A 342 -27.96 -3.04 5.76
N VAL A 343 -26.88 -2.30 5.51
CA VAL A 343 -26.83 -0.83 5.71
C VAL A 343 -27.68 -0.07 4.68
N LEU A 344 -27.86 -0.63 3.47
CA LEU A 344 -28.66 -0.02 2.42
C LEU A 344 -30.18 -0.21 2.60
N HIS A 345 -30.61 -1.12 3.50
CA HIS A 345 -32.01 -1.44 3.75
C HIS A 345 -32.31 -1.57 5.25
N GLU A 346 -32.59 -0.47 5.96
CA GLU A 346 -33.74 -0.32 6.90
C GLU A 346 -33.60 0.93 7.82
N PRO A 347 -34.73 1.55 8.23
CA PRO A 347 -34.77 2.62 9.21
C PRO A 347 -34.84 2.09 10.66
N TRP A 348 -33.87 2.49 11.49
CA TRP A 348 -33.91 2.44 12.97
C TRP A 348 -34.17 1.07 13.63
N GLY A 349 -33.12 0.24 13.74
CA GLY A 349 -33.06 -0.87 14.68
C GLY A 349 -31.71 -1.60 14.64
N VAL A 350 -30.85 -1.41 15.64
CA VAL A 350 -29.52 -2.06 15.72
C VAL A 350 -29.70 -3.56 16.04
N PRO A 351 -29.15 -4.54 15.27
CA PRO A 351 -27.70 -4.85 15.24
C PRO A 351 -27.10 -5.56 13.99
N ALA A 352 -26.06 -4.94 13.39
CA ALA A 352 -24.90 -5.59 12.71
C ALA A 352 -23.64 -4.70 12.81
N ARG A 353 -23.63 -3.78 13.80
CA ARG A 353 -22.85 -2.55 13.83
C ARG A 353 -21.39 -2.66 14.31
N TYR A 354 -20.83 -3.85 14.48
CA TYR A 354 -19.56 -3.98 15.21
C TYR A 354 -18.35 -4.35 14.34
N ARG A 355 -18.51 -4.88 13.12
CA ARG A 355 -17.37 -5.30 12.29
C ARG A 355 -16.96 -4.28 11.24
N LEU A 356 -17.91 -3.67 10.54
CA LEU A 356 -17.59 -2.58 9.59
C LEU A 356 -16.80 -1.43 10.23
N TRP A 357 -17.11 -1.08 11.49
CA TRP A 357 -16.38 -0.06 12.24
C TRP A 357 -14.98 -0.50 12.64
N GLU A 358 -14.79 -1.77 13.02
CA GLU A 358 -13.46 -2.32 13.31
C GLU A 358 -12.56 -2.29 12.06
N LEU A 359 -13.10 -2.62 10.89
CA LEU A 359 -12.40 -2.51 9.60
C LEU A 359 -12.09 -1.06 9.23
N PHE A 360 -13.03 -0.14 9.50
CA PHE A 360 -12.82 1.30 9.34
C PHE A 360 -11.74 1.84 10.28
N PHE A 361 -11.64 1.34 11.51
CA PHE A 361 -10.58 1.73 12.44
C PHE A 361 -9.23 1.19 12.00
N ALA A 362 -9.15 -0.09 11.56
CA ALA A 362 -7.92 -0.66 11.02
C ALA A 362 -7.38 0.16 9.83
N HIS A 363 -8.27 0.60 8.93
CA HIS A 363 -7.88 1.47 7.80
C HIS A 363 -7.35 2.84 8.23
N ARG A 364 -7.62 3.29 9.45
CA ARG A 364 -7.12 4.58 9.96
C ARG A 364 -5.93 4.42 10.91
N ASP A 365 -5.68 3.21 11.42
CA ASP A 365 -4.76 2.96 12.52
C ASP A 365 -3.34 2.66 11.98
N TYR A 366 -2.70 3.68 11.43
CA TYR A 366 -1.33 3.65 10.91
C TYR A 366 -0.39 4.47 11.82
N PHE A 367 0.19 3.82 12.84
CA PHE A 367 0.97 4.43 13.95
C PHE A 367 0.15 5.31 14.89
N TRP A 368 -0.71 6.12 14.29
CA TRP A 368 -1.71 6.98 14.89
C TRP A 368 -3.04 6.75 14.16
N ARG A 369 -4.13 7.20 14.76
CA ARG A 369 -5.41 7.19 14.09
C ARG A 369 -5.50 8.36 13.12
N LEU A 370 -5.22 8.10 11.85
CA LEU A 370 -5.20 9.07 10.77
C LEU A 370 -6.61 9.55 10.41
N GLY A 371 -6.72 10.65 9.68
CA GLY A 371 -7.94 11.05 8.99
C GLY A 371 -8.74 12.16 9.67
N LEU A 372 -8.20 12.80 10.71
CA LEU A 372 -8.89 13.86 11.45
C LEU A 372 -7.97 15.05 11.70
N CYS A 373 -8.38 16.24 11.24
CA CYS A 373 -7.73 17.47 11.62
C CYS A 373 -8.21 17.94 13.01
N VAL A 374 -7.54 17.49 14.07
CA VAL A 374 -7.86 17.82 15.48
C VAL A 374 -6.59 18.18 16.27
N PRO A 375 -6.70 18.89 17.43
CA PRO A 375 -5.53 19.36 18.18
C PRO A 375 -4.54 18.24 18.54
N GLY A 376 -3.35 18.24 17.93
CA GLY A 376 -2.30 17.25 18.20
C GLY A 376 -2.56 15.85 17.62
N GLY A 377 -3.45 15.72 16.64
CA GLY A 377 -3.92 14.43 16.13
C GLY A 377 -5.06 13.85 16.97
N ASP A 378 -5.57 12.66 16.63
CA ASP A 378 -6.66 12.03 17.38
C ASP A 378 -6.29 11.88 18.87
N PRO A 379 -6.92 12.64 19.79
CA PRO A 379 -6.51 12.72 21.19
C PRO A 379 -6.76 11.43 21.97
N LEU A 380 -7.51 10.46 21.40
CA LEU A 380 -7.77 9.17 22.03
C LEU A 380 -6.74 8.09 21.71
N GLY A 381 -5.82 8.33 20.76
CA GLY A 381 -4.62 7.51 20.50
C GLY A 381 -4.76 6.02 20.80
N GLY A 382 -5.85 5.37 20.34
CA GLY A 382 -6.16 3.95 20.56
C GLY A 382 -6.01 3.39 21.98
N GLY A 383 -5.90 4.21 23.02
CA GLY A 383 -5.40 3.83 24.34
C GLY A 383 -6.30 4.31 25.47
N GLY A 384 -7.57 3.90 25.45
CA GLY A 384 -8.56 4.36 26.43
C GLY A 384 -9.62 3.31 26.78
N ARG A 385 -9.25 2.39 27.69
CA ARG A 385 -10.11 1.60 28.59
C ARG A 385 -11.12 0.60 28.00
N TYR A 386 -10.70 -0.66 27.88
CA TYR A 386 -11.36 -1.73 28.64
C TYR A 386 -10.55 -1.91 29.93
N GLY A 387 -11.10 -1.45 31.04
CA GLY A 387 -10.41 -1.42 32.32
C GLY A 387 -11.40 -1.23 33.46
N ASP A 388 -11.89 -2.38 33.90
CA ASP A 388 -12.25 -2.74 35.26
C ASP A 388 -13.43 -2.02 35.94
N GLY A 389 -14.46 -2.83 36.20
CA GLY A 389 -15.47 -2.51 37.19
C GLY A 389 -14.89 -2.76 38.58
N SER A 390 -14.45 -1.69 39.23
CA SER A 390 -14.35 -1.65 40.68
C SER A 390 -15.29 -0.57 41.19
N GLY A 391 -16.46 -0.99 41.66
CA GLY A 391 -17.30 -0.14 42.48
C GLY A 391 -16.63 0.10 43.84
N GLU A 392 -16.71 1.33 44.32
CA GLU A 392 -17.12 1.70 45.68
C GLU A 392 -17.02 3.23 45.82
N GLY A 393 -18.07 3.82 46.38
CA GLY A 393 -18.29 5.25 46.56
C GLY A 393 -19.76 5.54 46.78
#